data_AF-A0A348XG16-F1
#
_entry.id   AF-A0A348XG16-F1
#
_cell.length_a   1.000
_cell.length_b   1.000
_cell.length_c   1.000
_cell.angle_alpha   90.00
_cell.angle_beta   90.00
_cell.angle_gamma   90.00
#
_symmetry.space_group_name_H-M   'P 1'
#
loop_
_entity.id
_entity.type
_entity.pdbx_description
1 polymer ?
#
loop_
_entity_poly.entity_id
_entity_poly.type
_entity_poly.pdbx_seq_one_letter_code
_entity_poly.pdbx_strand_id
1 'polypeptide(L)'
;MRCKRVFCHGWLILVSASMLIATSAYWCLRRHFYVPAPPVVSDCVIVLGAATRKGKLTPDFERRVKYAKSLYDQGLVKAMITTGDHTPDEPYTCAETAARWLHNHGVPAENLYVELDSERWHCTGSKPR
;
A
#
# COMPACT_ATOMS: atom_id res chain seq x y z
N MET A 1 16.76 51.34 23.59
CA MET A 1 15.56 50.46 23.50
C MET A 1 15.72 49.22 22.59
N ARG A 2 16.91 48.93 22.02
CA ARG A 2 17.14 47.84 21.05
C ARG A 2 17.31 46.45 21.68
N CYS A 3 17.72 46.38 22.96
CA CYS A 3 18.04 45.15 23.68
C CYS A 3 16.82 44.27 24.04
N LYS A 4 15.66 44.87 24.38
CA LYS A 4 14.43 44.12 24.70
C LYS A 4 13.84 43.37 23.49
N ARG A 5 14.06 43.88 22.28
CA ARG A 5 13.55 43.26 21.04
C ARG A 5 14.30 41.99 20.67
N VAL A 6 15.63 41.99 20.77
CA VAL A 6 16.46 40.81 20.42
C VAL A 6 16.22 39.65 21.40
N PHE A 7 16.00 39.96 22.68
CA PHE A 7 15.64 38.97 23.70
C PHE A 7 14.26 38.35 23.45
N CYS A 8 13.27 39.16 23.06
CA CYS A 8 11.96 38.65 22.63
C CYS A 8 12.05 37.78 21.36
N HIS A 9 12.89 38.15 20.39
CA HIS A 9 13.04 37.38 19.16
C HIS A 9 13.75 36.04 19.42
N GLY A 10 14.78 36.01 20.27
CA GLY A 10 15.44 34.77 20.68
C GLY A 10 14.48 33.81 21.39
N TRP A 11 13.64 34.33 22.28
CA TRP A 11 12.64 33.51 22.98
C TRP A 11 11.55 32.98 22.03
N LEU A 12 11.06 33.81 21.10
CA LEU A 12 10.10 33.38 20.07
C LEU A 12 10.68 32.30 19.14
N ILE A 13 11.97 32.38 18.79
CA ILE A 13 12.66 31.37 17.98
C ILE A 13 12.75 30.03 18.75
N LEU A 14 13.07 30.06 20.05
CA LEU A 14 13.16 28.84 20.84
C LEU A 14 11.79 28.16 21.03
N VAL A 15 10.72 28.93 21.25
CA VAL A 15 9.35 28.41 21.39
C VAL A 15 8.84 27.83 20.07
N SER A 16 9.10 28.51 18.95
CA SER A 16 8.72 27.97 17.64
C SER A 16 9.50 26.70 17.29
N ALA A 17 10.81 26.66 17.57
CA ALA A 17 11.62 25.46 17.38
C ALA A 17 11.14 24.29 18.25
N SER A 18 10.78 24.52 19.52
CA SER A 18 10.26 23.47 20.39
C SER A 18 8.89 22.95 19.94
N MET A 19 7.98 23.82 19.48
CA MET A 19 6.70 23.39 18.90
C MET A 19 6.89 22.54 17.63
N LEU A 20 7.85 22.89 16.78
CA LEU A 20 8.18 22.11 15.58
C LEU A 20 8.73 20.73 15.94
N ILE A 21 9.66 20.66 16.91
CA ILE A 21 10.22 19.40 17.40
C ILE A 21 9.11 18.54 18.02
N ALA A 22 8.27 19.10 18.88
CA ALA A 22 7.18 18.39 19.53
C ALA A 22 6.17 17.85 18.50
N THR A 23 5.83 18.64 17.49
CA THR A 23 4.91 18.21 16.41
C THR A 23 5.54 17.10 15.57
N SER A 24 6.81 17.23 15.19
CA SER A 24 7.55 16.20 14.45
C SER A 24 7.63 14.89 15.25
N ALA A 25 8.00 14.98 16.53
CA ALA A 25 8.04 13.84 17.43
C ALA A 25 6.67 13.18 17.57
N TYR A 26 5.60 13.96 17.71
CA TYR A 26 4.23 13.46 17.74
C TYR A 26 3.87 12.66 16.48
N TRP A 27 4.18 13.17 15.29
CA TRP A 27 3.93 12.46 14.03
C TRP A 27 4.76 11.19 13.88
N CYS A 28 6.04 11.22 14.27
CA CYS A 28 6.90 10.04 14.27
C CYS A 28 6.38 8.95 15.22
N LEU A 29 6.02 9.32 16.45
CA LEU A 29 5.45 8.39 17.42
C LEU A 29 4.12 7.84 16.93
N ARG A 30 3.22 8.70 16.44
CA ARG A 30 1.93 8.29 15.90
C ARG A 30 2.08 7.30 14.75
N ARG A 31 3.04 7.50 13.85
CA ARG A 31 3.33 6.58 12.74
C ARG A 31 3.90 5.24 13.23
N HIS A 32 4.79 5.28 14.22
CA HIS A 32 5.40 4.07 14.77
C HIS A 32 4.39 3.20 15.53
N PHE A 33 3.50 3.83 16.29
CA PHE A 33 2.42 3.18 17.03
C PHE A 33 1.10 3.07 16.26
N TYR A 34 1.11 3.35 14.95
CA TYR A 34 -0.07 3.16 14.13
C TYR A 34 -0.35 1.67 13.95
N VAL A 35 -1.31 1.15 14.71
CA VAL A 35 -1.85 -0.19 14.52
C VAL A 35 -3.06 -0.06 13.59
N PRO A 36 -3.01 -0.61 12.37
CA PRO A 36 -4.19 -0.62 11.51
C PRO A 36 -5.33 -1.37 12.21
N ALA A 37 -6.56 -0.93 11.95
CA ALA A 37 -7.74 -1.61 12.47
C ALA A 37 -7.68 -3.11 12.08
N PRO A 38 -8.11 -4.02 12.97
CA PRO A 38 -8.13 -5.44 12.64
C PRO A 38 -9.05 -5.66 11.43
N PRO A 39 -8.69 -6.61 10.54
CA PRO A 39 -9.54 -6.93 9.40
C PRO A 39 -10.89 -7.44 9.89
N VAL A 40 -11.96 -6.99 9.23
CA VAL A 40 -13.34 -7.41 9.49
C VAL A 40 -13.78 -8.44 8.46
N VAL A 41 -14.72 -9.30 8.85
CA VAL A 41 -15.38 -10.22 7.91
C VAL A 41 -16.03 -9.41 6.80
N SER A 42 -15.70 -9.74 5.56
CA SER A 42 -16.19 -9.04 4.36
C SER A 42 -16.51 -10.06 3.27
N ASP A 43 -17.35 -9.70 2.30
CA ASP A 43 -17.68 -10.60 1.19
C ASP A 43 -16.47 -10.88 0.29
N CYS A 44 -15.66 -9.85 0.03
CA CYS A 44 -14.47 -9.96 -0.78
C CYS A 44 -13.35 -9.00 -0.34
N VAL A 45 -12.14 -9.26 -0.83
CA VAL A 45 -11.00 -8.31 -0.78
C VAL A 45 -10.58 -7.91 -2.18
N ILE A 46 -10.24 -6.64 -2.35
CA ILE A 46 -9.72 -6.09 -3.61
C ILE A 46 -8.20 -5.97 -3.49
N VAL A 47 -7.47 -6.61 -4.40
CA VAL A 47 -6.02 -6.57 -4.50
C VAL A 47 -5.63 -5.58 -5.58
N LEU A 48 -5.23 -4.40 -5.12
CA LEU A 48 -4.77 -3.33 -6.01
C LEU A 48 -3.49 -3.74 -6.74
N GLY A 49 -3.54 -3.64 -8.07
CA GLY A 49 -2.44 -3.95 -8.96
C GLY A 49 -1.20 -3.12 -8.68
N ALA A 50 -0.04 -3.70 -8.97
CA ALA A 50 1.23 -3.02 -8.92
C ALA A 50 2.15 -3.65 -9.98
N ALA A 51 3.38 -3.16 -10.04
CA ALA A 51 4.34 -3.62 -11.04
C ALA A 51 4.57 -5.14 -10.99
N THR A 52 4.60 -5.73 -12.18
CA THR A 52 5.06 -7.09 -12.43
C THR A 52 6.39 -7.05 -13.18
N ARG A 53 7.12 -8.16 -13.13
CA ARG A 53 8.36 -8.32 -13.87
C ARG A 53 8.49 -9.73 -14.42
N LYS A 54 8.53 -9.88 -15.74
CA LYS A 54 8.63 -11.16 -16.46
C LYS A 54 7.55 -12.16 -16.02
N GLY A 55 6.31 -11.69 -15.88
CA GLY A 55 5.17 -12.49 -15.45
C GLY A 55 5.20 -12.89 -13.97
N LYS A 56 6.01 -12.23 -13.14
CA LYS A 56 6.09 -12.46 -11.69
C LYS A 56 5.73 -11.20 -10.91
N LEU A 57 5.21 -11.40 -9.71
CA LEU A 57 4.94 -10.32 -8.76
C LEU A 57 6.26 -9.68 -8.31
N THR A 58 6.30 -8.34 -8.24
CA THR A 58 7.39 -7.64 -7.54
C THR A 58 7.28 -7.85 -6.03
N PRO A 59 8.36 -7.68 -5.24
CA PRO A 59 8.33 -7.93 -3.80
C PRO A 59 7.23 -7.17 -3.05
N ASP A 60 6.92 -5.94 -3.47
CA ASP A 60 5.89 -5.13 -2.86
C ASP A 60 4.49 -5.60 -3.24
N PHE A 61 4.31 -6.01 -4.49
CA PHE A 61 3.05 -6.56 -4.97
C PHE A 61 2.77 -7.93 -4.33
N GLU A 62 3.79 -8.78 -4.24
CA GLU A 62 3.71 -10.09 -3.61
C GLU A 62 3.29 -10.00 -2.15
N ARG A 63 3.79 -9.02 -1.38
CA ARG A 63 3.34 -8.80 0.01
C ARG A 63 1.83 -8.50 0.09
N ARG A 64 1.29 -7.74 -0.85
CA ARG A 64 -0.16 -7.44 -0.90
C ARG A 64 -0.97 -8.69 -1.24
N VAL A 65 -0.54 -9.45 -2.25
CA VAL A 65 -1.20 -10.69 -2.66
C VAL A 65 -1.16 -11.73 -1.54
N LYS A 66 -0.02 -11.88 -0.86
CA LYS A 66 0.12 -12.76 0.33
C LYS A 66 -0.81 -12.33 1.47
N TYR A 67 -0.91 -11.03 1.71
CA TYR A 67 -1.83 -10.52 2.74
C TYR A 67 -3.28 -10.85 2.40
N ALA A 68 -3.72 -10.62 1.15
CA ALA A 68 -5.05 -10.99 0.70
C ALA A 68 -5.32 -12.49 0.85
N LYS A 69 -4.36 -13.35 0.47
CA LYS A 69 -4.43 -14.79 0.72
C LYS A 69 -4.58 -15.10 2.21
N SER A 70 -3.84 -14.43 3.09
CA SER A 70 -3.94 -14.68 4.53
C SER A 70 -5.34 -14.36 5.08
N LEU A 71 -6.04 -13.37 4.52
CA LEU A 71 -7.41 -13.05 4.91
C LEU A 71 -8.38 -14.15 4.44
N TYR A 72 -8.16 -14.68 3.24
CA TYR A 72 -8.92 -15.82 2.71
C TYR A 72 -8.70 -17.08 3.56
N ASP A 73 -7.45 -17.39 3.90
CA ASP A 73 -7.08 -18.55 4.73
C ASP A 73 -7.68 -18.46 6.15
N GLN A 74 -7.85 -17.25 6.67
CA GLN A 74 -8.52 -16.98 7.95
C GLN A 74 -10.06 -17.03 7.86
N GLY A 75 -10.63 -17.22 6.66
CA GLY A 75 -12.08 -17.21 6.43
C GLY A 75 -12.71 -15.84 6.58
N LEU A 76 -11.92 -14.76 6.59
CA LEU A 76 -12.42 -13.39 6.72
C LEU A 76 -13.03 -12.86 5.41
N VAL A 77 -12.66 -13.45 4.28
CA VAL A 77 -13.19 -13.12 2.95
C VAL A 77 -13.48 -14.39 2.17
N LYS A 78 -14.51 -14.34 1.32
CA LYS A 78 -14.93 -15.49 0.48
C LYS A 78 -14.43 -15.40 -0.95
N ALA A 79 -14.24 -14.18 -1.45
CA ALA A 79 -13.79 -13.91 -2.80
C ALA A 79 -12.65 -12.87 -2.83
N MET A 80 -11.91 -12.86 -3.94
CA MET A 80 -10.87 -11.87 -4.19
C MET A 80 -11.01 -11.29 -5.59
N ILE A 81 -10.85 -9.97 -5.66
CA ILE A 81 -10.85 -9.22 -6.92
C ILE A 81 -9.43 -8.71 -7.14
N THR A 82 -8.77 -9.15 -8.20
CA THR A 82 -7.46 -8.62 -8.62
C THR A 82 -7.67 -7.59 -9.71
N THR A 83 -7.07 -6.42 -9.57
CA THR A 83 -7.26 -5.30 -10.50
C THR A 83 -5.94 -4.88 -11.15
N GLY A 84 -5.98 -4.34 -12.36
CA GLY A 84 -4.84 -3.66 -12.99
C GLY A 84 -4.57 -4.10 -14.42
N ASP A 85 -4.09 -3.14 -15.21
CA ASP A 85 -3.96 -3.23 -16.66
C ASP A 85 -2.74 -4.05 -17.13
N HIS A 86 -2.42 -3.97 -18.41
CA HIS A 86 -1.24 -4.52 -19.03
C HIS A 86 -0.09 -3.51 -19.09
N THR A 87 1.13 -4.01 -19.24
CA THR A 87 2.27 -3.21 -19.72
C THR A 87 2.89 -3.93 -20.91
N PRO A 88 3.26 -3.24 -22.02
CA PRO A 88 3.69 -3.89 -23.26
C PRO A 88 4.84 -4.90 -23.12
N ASP A 89 5.69 -4.74 -22.11
CA ASP A 89 6.85 -5.59 -21.86
C ASP A 89 6.56 -6.83 -21.01
N GLU A 90 5.31 -7.01 -20.56
CA GLU A 90 4.89 -8.11 -19.71
C GLU A 90 3.97 -9.08 -20.46
N PRO A 91 4.04 -10.39 -20.21
CA PRO A 91 3.18 -11.35 -20.91
C PRO A 91 1.72 -11.38 -20.41
N TYR A 92 1.42 -10.74 -19.28
CA TYR A 92 0.11 -10.78 -18.61
C TYR A 92 -0.13 -9.47 -17.88
N THR A 93 -1.40 -9.15 -17.60
CA THR A 93 -1.75 -8.01 -16.74
C THR A 93 -1.29 -8.25 -15.30
N CYS A 94 -1.17 -7.18 -14.50
CA CYS A 94 -0.92 -7.38 -13.07
C CYS A 94 -2.09 -8.06 -12.36
N ALA A 95 -3.33 -7.85 -12.83
CA ALA A 95 -4.50 -8.57 -12.35
C ALA A 95 -4.34 -10.08 -12.59
N GLU A 96 -4.08 -10.50 -13.83
CA GLU A 96 -3.88 -11.90 -14.21
C GLU A 96 -2.70 -12.55 -13.48
N THR A 97 -1.61 -11.81 -13.30
CA THR A 97 -0.43 -12.30 -12.57
C THR A 97 -0.75 -12.57 -11.10
N ALA A 98 -1.49 -11.68 -10.44
CA ALA A 98 -1.96 -11.92 -9.08
C ALA A 98 -2.95 -13.08 -9.00
N ALA A 99 -3.93 -13.14 -9.91
CA ALA A 99 -4.94 -14.19 -9.94
C ALA A 99 -4.33 -15.58 -10.10
N ARG A 100 -3.37 -15.74 -11.03
CA ARG A 100 -2.65 -17.01 -11.21
C ARG A 100 -1.79 -17.37 -10.02
N TRP A 101 -1.15 -16.39 -9.40
CA TRP A 101 -0.41 -16.64 -8.16
C TRP A 101 -1.35 -17.16 -7.07
N LEU A 102 -2.49 -16.50 -6.85
CA LEU A 102 -3.48 -16.92 -5.85
C LEU A 102 -4.05 -18.31 -6.14
N HIS A 103 -4.38 -18.58 -7.40
CA HIS A 103 -4.86 -19.88 -7.86
C HIS A 103 -3.83 -20.99 -7.56
N ASN A 104 -2.57 -20.76 -7.92
CA ASN A 104 -1.48 -21.70 -7.67
C ASN A 104 -1.19 -21.91 -6.17
N HIS A 105 -1.71 -21.04 -5.30
CA HIS A 105 -1.58 -21.14 -3.85
C HIS A 105 -2.88 -21.61 -3.16
N GLY A 106 -3.81 -22.23 -3.90
CA GLY A 106 -4.94 -22.96 -3.33
C GLY A 106 -6.24 -22.18 -3.25
N VAL A 107 -6.34 -21.04 -3.93
CA VAL A 107 -7.61 -20.32 -4.05
C VAL A 107 -8.32 -20.83 -5.30
N PRO A 108 -9.56 -21.32 -5.21
CA PRO A 108 -10.28 -21.85 -6.36
C PRO A 108 -10.66 -20.71 -7.32
N ALA A 109 -10.71 -21.01 -8.62
CA ALA A 109 -11.01 -20.03 -9.67
C ALA A 109 -12.39 -19.36 -9.50
N GLU A 110 -13.37 -20.06 -8.92
CA GLU A 110 -14.71 -19.53 -8.62
C GLU A 110 -14.72 -18.38 -7.59
N ASN A 111 -13.66 -18.28 -6.78
CA ASN A 111 -13.49 -17.22 -5.79
C ASN A 111 -12.53 -16.11 -6.28
N LEU A 112 -12.10 -16.16 -7.54
CA LEU A 112 -11.17 -15.20 -8.13
C LEU A 112 -11.84 -14.42 -9.27
N TYR A 113 -11.86 -13.10 -9.12
CA TYR A 113 -12.41 -12.18 -10.10
C TYR A 113 -11.27 -11.30 -10.62
N VAL A 114 -11.13 -11.22 -11.94
CA VAL A 114 -10.06 -10.46 -12.59
C VAL A 114 -10.68 -9.24 -13.26
N GLU A 115 -10.27 -8.07 -12.82
CA GLU A 115 -10.67 -6.79 -13.38
C GLU A 115 -9.53 -6.28 -14.28
N LEU A 116 -9.85 -6.02 -15.55
CA LEU A 116 -8.89 -5.75 -16.63
C LEU A 116 -9.02 -4.34 -17.22
N ASP A 117 -10.05 -3.57 -16.87
CA ASP A 117 -10.46 -2.35 -17.57
C ASP A 117 -10.01 -1.09 -16.80
N SER A 118 -8.70 -1.01 -16.51
CA SER A 118 -8.12 0.11 -15.76
C SER A 118 -7.30 1.04 -16.64
N GLU A 119 -7.93 2.07 -17.24
CA GLU A 119 -7.27 3.00 -18.18
C GLU A 119 -6.15 3.87 -17.57
N ARG A 120 -6.11 4.01 -16.23
CA ARG A 120 -5.23 4.97 -15.55
C ARG A 120 -4.12 4.33 -14.73
N TRP A 121 -4.20 3.01 -14.50
CA TRP A 121 -3.29 2.30 -13.61
C TRP A 121 -2.53 1.21 -14.36
N HIS A 122 -1.57 1.64 -15.16
CA HIS A 122 -0.62 0.72 -15.77
C HIS A 122 0.24 0.07 -14.69
N CYS A 123 0.60 -1.20 -14.89
CA CYS A 123 1.49 -1.93 -13.99
C CYS A 123 2.96 -1.49 -14.13
N THR A 124 3.21 -0.18 -14.27
CA THR A 124 4.54 0.39 -14.35
C THR A 124 5.15 0.44 -12.96
N GLY A 125 6.27 -0.26 -12.77
CA GLY A 125 7.12 -0.08 -11.60
C GLY A 125 7.65 1.34 -11.57
N SER A 126 7.47 2.03 -10.44
CA SER A 126 8.16 3.29 -10.18
C SER A 126 9.65 3.09 -10.48
N LYS A 127 10.15 3.86 -11.45
CA LYS A 127 11.52 4.01 -12.00
C LYS A 127 12.60 2.98 -11.61
N PRO A 128 13.46 2.55 -12.55
CA PRO A 128 14.65 1.79 -12.20
C PRO A 128 15.46 2.57 -11.15
N ARG A 129 15.78 1.88 -10.04
CA ARG A 129 16.74 2.36 -9.05
C ARG A 129 18.15 2.34 -9.63
#